data_AF-A0A4V2B8H9-F1
#
_entry.id   AF-A0A4V2B8H9-F1
#
_cell.length_a   1.000
_cell.length_b   1.000
_cell.length_c   1.000
_cell.angle_alpha   90.00
_cell.angle_beta   90.00
_cell.angle_gamma   90.00
#
_symmetry.space_group_name_H-M   'P 1'
#
loop_
_entity.id
_entity.type
_entity.pdbx_description
1 polymer ?
#
loop_
_entity_poly.entity_id
_entity_poly.type
_entity_poly.pdbx_seq_one_letter_code
_entity_poly.pdbx_strand_id
1 'polypeptide(L)'
;MTTGQIKQRLHEYIDIAEDKKLKAIYTLLQNDLSDEYELSDEQKTELDRRLSNHEQGIGKSYTWEETIIIAKSSKYQVSINELLAQA
;
A
#
# COMPACT_ATOMS: atom_id res chain seq x y z
N MET A 1 -26.88 26.06 13.94
CA MET A 1 -25.91 26.26 12.83
C MET A 1 -26.06 25.07 11.90
N THR A 2 -26.33 25.30 10.61
CA THR A 2 -26.44 24.21 9.62
C THR A 2 -25.06 23.75 9.20
N THR A 3 -24.91 22.52 8.70
CA THR A 3 -23.64 22.01 8.18
C THR A 3 -23.02 22.93 7.13
N GLY A 4 -23.84 23.56 6.27
CA GLY A 4 -23.38 24.55 5.30
C GLY A 4 -22.74 25.78 5.96
N GLN A 5 -23.33 26.28 7.04
CA GLN A 5 -22.76 27.39 7.82
C GLN A 5 -21.46 27.00 8.52
N ILE A 6 -21.31 25.75 8.95
CA ILE A 6 -20.06 25.23 9.54
C ILE A 6 -18.95 25.23 8.48
N LYS A 7 -19.22 24.67 7.29
CA LYS A 7 -18.26 24.61 6.19
C LYS A 7 -17.78 26.00 5.78
N GLN A 8 -18.70 26.94 5.60
CA GLN A 8 -18.37 28.31 5.23
C GLN A 8 -17.43 28.97 6.26
N ARG A 9 -17.74 28.86 7.57
CA ARG A 9 -16.88 29.43 8.61
C ARG A 9 -15.50 28.78 8.69
N LEU A 10 -15.41 27.48 8.44
CA LEU A 10 -14.12 26.79 8.39
C LEU A 10 -13.26 27.27 7.22
N HIS A 11 -13.85 27.45 6.03
CA HIS A 11 -13.15 28.03 4.87
C HIS A 11 -12.64 29.44 5.17
N GLU A 12 -13.52 30.33 5.66
CA GLU A 12 -13.15 31.71 6.01
C GLU A 12 -12.03 31.76 7.06
N TYR A 13 -12.03 30.85 8.02
CA TYR A 13 -10.97 30.77 9.03
C TYR A 13 -9.64 30.26 8.47
N ILE A 14 -9.66 29.22 7.63
CA ILE A 14 -8.46 28.65 7.01
C ILE A 14 -7.72 29.70 6.18
N ASP A 15 -8.46 30.56 5.46
CA ASP A 15 -7.89 31.59 4.59
C ASP A 15 -7.06 32.66 5.34
N ILE A 16 -7.31 32.86 6.64
CA ILE A 16 -6.65 33.89 7.45
C ILE A 16 -5.82 33.34 8.62
N ALA A 17 -5.83 32.02 8.82
CA ALA A 17 -5.20 31.40 9.99
C ALA A 17 -3.67 31.40 9.88
N GLU A 18 -2.99 31.67 11.00
CA GLU A 18 -1.54 31.52 11.11
C GLU A 18 -1.09 30.07 10.87
N ASP A 19 0.06 29.88 10.23
CA ASP A 19 0.65 28.57 9.89
C ASP A 19 0.64 27.56 11.04
N LYS A 20 0.93 27.99 12.26
CA LYS A 20 0.96 27.11 13.44
C LYS A 20 -0.42 26.48 13.72
N LYS A 21 -1.50 27.22 13.47
CA LYS A 21 -2.88 26.76 13.68
C LYS A 21 -3.30 25.84 12.54
N LEU A 22 -2.92 26.18 11.31
CA LEU A 22 -3.14 25.31 10.14
C LEU A 22 -2.44 23.95 10.30
N LYS A 23 -1.18 23.94 10.76
CA LYS A 23 -0.44 22.69 11.04
C LYS A 23 -1.12 21.84 12.12
N ALA A 24 -1.62 22.47 13.19
CA ALA A 24 -2.34 21.75 14.23
C ALA A 24 -3.63 21.12 13.69
N ILE A 25 -4.41 21.87 12.89
CA ILE A 25 -5.63 21.36 12.23
C ILE A 25 -5.29 20.21 11.28
N TYR A 26 -4.27 20.39 10.44
CA TYR A 26 -3.81 19.34 9.53
C TYR A 26 -3.39 18.08 10.29
N THR A 27 -2.60 18.20 11.35
CA THR A 27 -2.16 17.04 12.15
C THR A 27 -3.35 16.24 12.71
N LEU A 28 -4.44 16.91 13.09
CA LEU A 28 -5.63 16.24 13.60
C LEU A 28 -6.44 15.53 12.51
N LEU A 29 -6.42 16.04 11.28
CA LEU A 29 -7.28 15.58 10.19
C LEU A 29 -6.53 14.83 9.09
N GLN A 30 -5.19 14.80 9.12
CA GLN A 30 -4.38 14.31 8.02
C GLN A 30 -4.71 12.87 7.62
N ASN A 31 -5.10 12.01 8.58
CA ASN A 31 -5.47 10.62 8.30
C ASN A 31 -6.81 10.55 7.55
N ASP A 32 -7.78 11.40 7.89
CA ASP A 32 -9.08 11.49 7.20
C ASP A 32 -8.96 12.20 5.84
N LEU A 33 -7.91 13.01 5.66
CA LEU A 33 -7.58 13.69 4.41
C LEU A 33 -6.70 12.84 3.49
N SER A 34 -6.09 11.77 4.01
CA SER A 34 -5.22 10.92 3.21
C SER A 34 -6.08 9.94 2.42
N ASP A 35 -5.83 9.87 1.11
CA ASP A 35 -6.27 8.76 0.28
C ASP A 35 -5.33 7.54 0.45
N GLU A 36 -4.61 7.45 1.58
CA GLU A 36 -3.71 6.34 1.82
C GLU A 36 -4.51 5.05 1.94
N TYR A 37 -4.09 4.06 1.18
CA TYR A 37 -4.72 2.75 1.19
C TYR A 37 -4.50 2.09 2.54
N GLU A 38 -5.57 1.97 3.33
CA GLU A 38 -5.54 1.17 4.53
C GLU A 38 -5.64 -0.32 4.17
N LEU A 39 -4.70 -1.12 4.66
CA LEU A 39 -4.74 -2.57 4.45
C LEU A 39 -5.99 -3.16 5.13
N SER A 40 -6.69 -4.05 4.42
CA SER A 40 -7.77 -4.83 5.01
C SER A 40 -7.23 -5.77 6.10
N ASP A 41 -8.11 -6.25 6.97
CA ASP A 41 -7.72 -7.18 8.04
C ASP A 41 -7.15 -8.49 7.46
N GLU A 42 -7.66 -8.94 6.31
CA GLU A 42 -7.11 -10.11 5.60
C GLU A 42 -5.69 -9.84 5.09
N GLN A 43 -5.42 -8.64 4.57
CA GLN A 43 -4.10 -8.26 4.10
C GLN A 43 -3.11 -8.14 5.26
N LYS A 44 -3.52 -7.52 6.38
CA LYS A 44 -2.73 -7.45 7.61
C LYS A 44 -2.39 -8.86 8.12
N THR A 45 -3.39 -9.75 8.18
CA THR A 45 -3.23 -11.15 8.58
C THR A 45 -2.27 -11.92 7.67
N GLU A 46 -2.35 -11.71 6.35
CA GLU A 46 -1.44 -12.36 5.41
C GLU A 46 0.00 -11.87 5.58
N LEU A 47 0.21 -10.58 5.86
CA LEU A 47 1.54 -10.04 6.16
C LEU A 47 2.11 -10.65 7.44
N ASP A 48 1.32 -10.75 8.51
CA ASP A 48 1.73 -11.39 9.77
C ASP A 48 2.11 -12.86 9.55
N ARG A 49 1.31 -13.59 8.77
CA ARG A 49 1.60 -14.98 8.40
C ARG A 49 2.90 -15.10 7.62
N ARG A 50 3.15 -14.20 6.66
CA ARG A 50 4.38 -14.19 5.85
C ARG A 50 5.61 -13.86 6.70
N LEU A 51 5.49 -12.91 7.62
CA LEU A 51 6.56 -12.57 8.56
C LEU A 51 6.90 -13.77 9.45
N SER A 52 5.90 -14.40 10.06
CA SER A 52 6.08 -15.59 10.89
C SER A 52 6.75 -16.75 10.13
N ASN A 53 6.34 -17.00 8.89
CA ASN A 53 6.98 -18.01 8.05
C ASN A 53 8.44 -17.68 7.71
N HIS A 54 8.77 -16.40 7.54
CA HIS A 54 10.13 -15.97 7.28
C HIS A 54 11.01 -16.20 8.51
N GLU A 55 10.54 -15.79 9.70
CA GLU A 55 11.23 -15.97 10.98
C GLU A 55 11.45 -17.46 11.31
N GLN A 56 10.49 -18.31 10.96
CA GLN A 56 10.58 -19.76 11.15
C GLN A 56 11.37 -20.47 10.04
N GLY A 57 11.85 -19.75 9.01
CA GLY A 57 12.57 -20.34 7.88
C GLY A 57 11.72 -21.26 7.00
N ILE A 58 10.39 -21.18 7.10
CA ILE A 58 9.43 -21.94 6.30
C ILE A 58 9.35 -21.35 4.88
N GLY A 59 9.47 -20.03 4.76
CA GLY A 59 9.43 -19.32 3.50
C GLY A 59 10.72 -19.49 2.69
N LYS A 60 10.60 -19.80 1.40
CA LYS A 60 11.74 -19.75 0.47
C LYS A 60 12.09 -18.29 0.19
N SER A 61 13.31 -17.91 0.53
CA SER A 61 13.92 -16.64 0.13
C SER A 61 14.95 -16.91 -0.95
N TYR A 62 15.15 -15.96 -1.86
CA TYR A 62 16.12 -16.08 -2.93
C TYR A 62 16.97 -14.82 -2.95
N THR A 63 18.25 -15.00 -3.26
CA THR A 63 19.12 -13.89 -3.67
C THR A 63 18.61 -13.24 -4.94
N TRP A 64 19.11 -12.06 -5.24
CA TRP A 64 18.74 -11.34 -6.45
C TRP A 64 19.15 -12.12 -7.71
N GLU A 65 20.33 -12.74 -7.67
CA GLU A 65 20.86 -13.59 -8.73
C GLU A 65 19.96 -14.81 -8.98
N GLU A 66 19.57 -15.51 -7.91
CA GLU A 66 18.63 -16.64 -7.99
C GLU A 66 17.26 -16.20 -8.54
N THR A 67 16.78 -15.03 -8.11
CA THR A 67 15.51 -14.46 -8.59
C THR A 67 15.54 -14.20 -10.10
N ILE A 68 16.62 -13.62 -10.62
CA ILE A 68 16.81 -13.39 -12.05
C ILE A 68 16.82 -14.71 -12.83
N ILE A 69 17.50 -15.73 -12.30
CA ILE A 69 17.57 -17.05 -12.92
C ILE A 69 16.18 -17.68 -12.98
N ILE A 70 15.43 -17.68 -11.87
CA ILE A 70 14.06 -18.22 -11.78
C ILE A 70 13.11 -17.49 -12.74
N ALA A 71 13.17 -16.16 -12.78
CA ALA A 71 12.31 -15.36 -13.67
C ALA A 71 12.58 -15.68 -15.15
N LYS A 72 13.85 -15.84 -15.53
CA LYS A 72 14.23 -16.22 -16.89
C LYS A 72 13.82 -17.65 -17.22
N SER A 73 14.10 -18.63 -16.35
CA SER A 73 13.73 -20.03 -16.59
C SER A 73 12.22 -20.21 -16.72
N SER A 74 11.44 -19.48 -15.94
CA SER A 74 9.97 -19.51 -16.00
C SER A 74 9.44 -19.02 -17.35
N LYS A 75 10.06 -17.96 -17.90
CA LYS A 75 9.72 -17.46 -19.25
C LYS A 75 9.98 -18.51 -20.34
N TYR A 76 11.13 -19.20 -20.27
CA TYR A 76 11.46 -20.24 -21.24
C TYR A 76 10.56 -21.48 -21.10
N GLN A 77 10.17 -21.84 -19.89
CA GLN A 77 9.25 -22.97 -19.65
C GLN A 77 7.86 -22.71 -20.25
N VAL A 78 7.33 -21.50 -20.11
CA VAL A 78 6.05 -21.11 -20.71
C VAL A 78 6.13 -21.18 -22.24
N SER A 79 7.17 -20.61 -22.84
CA SER A 79 7.34 -20.66 -24.31
C SER A 79 7.51 -22.07 -24.86
N ILE A 80 8.17 -22.98 -24.14
CA ILE A 80 8.28 -24.40 -24.54
C ILE A 80 6.91 -25.08 -24.50
N ASN A 81 6.11 -24.85 -23.46
CA ASN A 81 4.79 -25.45 -23.33
C ASN A 81 3.84 -24.96 -24.44
N GLU A 82 3.94 -23.70 -24.86
CA GLU A 82 3.18 -23.15 -25.98
C GLU A 82 3.55 -23.78 -27.33
N LEU A 83 4.84 -24.08 -27.56
CA LEU A 83 5.30 -24.75 -28.77
C LEU A 83 4.85 -26.22 -28.82
N LEU A 84 4.88 -26.92 -27.68
CA LEU A 84 4.41 -28.31 -27.58
C LEU A 84 2.89 -28.43 -27.74
N ALA A 85 2.11 -27.40 -27.38
CA ALA A 85 0.66 -27.38 -27.58
C ALA A 85 0.23 -27.11 -29.03
N GLN A 86 1.17 -26.70 -29.90
CA GLN A 86 0.92 -26.39 -31.32
C GLN A 86 1.35 -27.53 -32.28
N ALA A 87 1.97 -28.59 -31.76
CA ALA A 87 2.42 -29.78 -32.51
C ALA A 87 1.44 -30.94 -32.35
#